data_AF-A0AAW3HLP2-F1
#
_entry.id   AF-A0AAW3HLP2-F1
#
_cell.length_a   1.000
_cell.length_b   1.000
_cell.length_c   1.000
_cell.angle_alpha   90.00
_cell.angle_beta   90.00
_cell.angle_gamma   90.00
#
_symmetry.space_group_name_H-M   'P 1'
#
loop_
_entity.id
_entity.type
_entity.pdbx_description
1 polymer ?
#
loop_
_entity_poly.entity_id
_entity_poly.type
_entity_poly.pdbx_seq_one_letter_code
_entity_poly.pdbx_strand_id
1 'polypeptide(L)'
;MNTTTYVLKYTEYLIRKCRSFLISDLHFHTVRLKKTSGKNPDVKSPTTLSEKICHRLVYDHNTLYTMLADKLAVRAYVSARTTRVKTVPLIGVYARASQIDFSVLPDKFVLKCNHDSGSTIICTDKAQFNTREACKKLSLALKKNLYYTTREWQYKNITPSILCEPFVDLFDDADRNTTPEMLRIHCFHGVAHYVEADFTDDNGNGFINVYDRRWNLQPFQMEYPNMSVDPGEPPLFRQALLAAQELAEGIDYCRVDLMLKNDDIYFSEITLSPKRGKLTITPQEWDARLGKMWHLSPAGAFDLPLNVTSRAR
;
A
#
# COMPACT_ATOMS: atom_id res chain seq x y z
N MET A 1 -20.21 9.81 11.04
CA MET A 1 -19.92 8.91 12.17
C MET A 1 -20.51 9.49 13.44
N ASN A 2 -21.75 9.11 13.68
CA ASN A 2 -22.41 9.30 14.97
C ASN A 2 -21.74 8.46 16.08
N THR A 3 -22.07 8.76 17.33
CA THR A 3 -21.50 8.10 18.51
C THR A 3 -21.76 6.60 18.51
N THR A 4 -22.94 6.16 18.10
CA THR A 4 -23.31 4.74 18.02
C THR A 4 -22.39 3.97 17.07
N THR A 5 -22.16 4.50 15.86
CA THR A 5 -21.26 3.89 14.87
C THR A 5 -19.83 3.85 15.39
N TYR A 6 -19.38 4.89 16.09
CA TYR A 6 -18.05 4.91 16.72
C TYR A 6 -17.90 3.77 17.73
N VAL A 7 -18.85 3.64 18.66
CA VAL A 7 -18.82 2.62 19.71
C VAL A 7 -18.85 1.23 19.09
N LEU A 8 -19.76 0.96 18.16
CA LEU A 8 -19.85 -0.32 17.46
C LEU A 8 -18.53 -0.69 16.77
N LYS A 9 -17.95 0.23 15.99
CA LYS A 9 -16.67 -0.01 15.29
C LYS A 9 -15.50 -0.20 16.24
N TYR A 10 -15.53 0.38 17.43
CA TYR A 10 -14.49 0.19 18.43
C TYR A 10 -14.66 -1.15 19.17
N THR A 11 -15.88 -1.49 19.56
CA THR A 11 -16.22 -2.79 20.16
C THR A 11 -15.87 -3.95 19.22
N GLU A 12 -16.20 -3.83 17.93
CA GLU A 12 -15.82 -4.82 16.92
C GLU A 12 -14.30 -5.02 16.87
N TYR A 13 -13.54 -3.92 16.91
CA TYR A 13 -12.08 -3.98 16.96
C TYR A 13 -11.58 -4.69 18.23
N LEU A 14 -12.15 -4.40 19.40
CA LEU A 14 -11.80 -5.08 20.65
C LEU A 14 -12.06 -6.59 20.56
N ILE A 15 -13.19 -7.00 19.97
CA ILE A 15 -13.50 -8.42 19.72
C ILE A 15 -12.44 -9.04 18.81
N ARG A 16 -12.06 -8.39 17.72
CA ARG A 16 -11.00 -8.87 16.80
C ARG A 16 -9.65 -9.00 17.51
N LYS A 17 -9.29 -8.01 18.34
CA LYS A 17 -8.10 -8.04 19.19
C LYS A 17 -8.13 -9.24 20.16
N CYS A 18 -9.24 -9.47 20.86
CA CYS A 18 -9.39 -10.62 21.74
C CYS A 18 -9.27 -11.96 20.99
N ARG A 19 -9.93 -12.07 19.82
CA ARG A 19 -9.84 -13.26 18.95
C ARG A 19 -8.42 -13.54 18.47
N SER A 20 -7.56 -12.53 18.40
CA SER A 20 -6.17 -12.72 17.96
C SER A 20 -5.33 -13.58 18.92
N PHE A 21 -5.72 -13.67 20.20
CA PHE A 21 -5.09 -14.55 21.19
C PHE A 21 -5.54 -16.01 21.05
N LEU A 22 -6.69 -16.26 20.41
CA LEU A 22 -7.28 -17.59 20.27
C LEU A 22 -7.01 -18.22 18.89
N ILE A 23 -6.66 -17.40 17.90
CA ILE A 23 -6.47 -17.83 16.50
C ILE A 23 -5.07 -17.43 16.06
N SER A 24 -4.27 -18.42 15.66
CA SER A 24 -2.93 -18.20 15.10
C SER A 24 -2.99 -17.48 13.75
N ASP A 25 -1.94 -16.74 13.40
CA ASP A 25 -1.80 -16.09 12.09
C ASP A 25 -1.89 -17.10 10.95
N LEU A 26 -1.27 -18.27 11.13
CA LEU A 26 -1.34 -19.39 10.19
C LEU A 26 -2.79 -19.78 9.90
N HIS A 27 -3.58 -20.07 10.94
CA HIS A 27 -4.99 -20.42 10.76
C HIS A 27 -5.78 -19.28 10.11
N PHE A 28 -5.55 -18.04 10.57
CA PHE A 28 -6.25 -16.87 10.06
C PHE A 28 -6.06 -16.66 8.56
N HIS A 29 -4.81 -16.79 8.07
CA HIS A 29 -4.49 -16.58 6.66
C HIS A 29 -4.87 -17.78 5.78
N THR A 30 -4.62 -19.01 6.23
CA THR A 30 -4.94 -20.24 5.48
C THR A 30 -6.44 -20.38 5.22
N VAL A 31 -7.29 -20.16 6.23
CA VAL A 31 -8.76 -20.25 6.06
C VAL A 31 -9.28 -19.22 5.06
N ARG A 32 -8.75 -17.99 5.10
CA ARG A 32 -9.15 -16.93 4.17
C ARG A 32 -8.66 -17.20 2.76
N LEU A 33 -7.41 -17.65 2.60
CA LEU A 33 -6.87 -18.00 1.29
C LEU A 33 -7.63 -19.18 0.68
N LYS A 34 -7.99 -20.19 1.47
CA LYS A 34 -8.86 -21.29 1.02
C LYS A 34 -10.21 -20.80 0.51
N LYS A 35 -10.85 -19.87 1.23
CA LYS A 35 -12.13 -19.28 0.81
C LYS A 35 -12.02 -18.52 -0.51
N THR A 36 -10.94 -17.75 -0.70
CA THR A 36 -10.75 -16.94 -1.92
C THR A 36 -10.34 -17.78 -3.13
N SER A 37 -9.40 -18.71 -2.95
CA SER A 37 -8.82 -19.51 -4.05
C SER A 37 -9.64 -20.74 -4.44
N GLY A 38 -10.55 -21.20 -3.55
CA GLY A 38 -11.27 -22.46 -3.70
C GLY A 38 -10.41 -23.72 -3.50
N LYS A 39 -9.12 -23.58 -3.19
CA LYS A 39 -8.15 -24.68 -3.03
C LYS A 39 -7.67 -24.78 -1.58
N ASN A 40 -7.04 -25.90 -1.22
CA ASN A 40 -6.34 -26.02 0.06
C ASN A 40 -4.90 -25.46 -0.10
N PRO A 41 -4.57 -24.28 0.46
CA PRO A 41 -3.25 -23.71 0.30
C PRO A 41 -2.23 -24.36 1.24
N ASP A 42 -0.99 -24.51 0.78
CA ASP A 42 0.16 -24.89 1.62
C ASP A 42 1.00 -23.65 1.92
N VAL A 43 0.71 -23.01 3.06
CA VAL A 43 1.45 -21.83 3.52
C VAL A 43 2.83 -22.22 4.07
N LYS A 44 3.08 -23.49 4.43
CA LYS A 44 4.39 -23.94 4.94
C LYS A 44 5.37 -24.18 3.81
N SER A 45 4.90 -24.73 2.70
CA SER A 45 5.69 -24.97 1.48
C SER A 45 5.06 -24.26 0.28
N PRO A 46 5.06 -22.91 0.27
CA PRO A 46 4.25 -22.14 -0.66
C PRO A 46 4.79 -22.17 -2.09
N THR A 47 3.89 -22.32 -3.06
CA THR A 47 4.24 -22.38 -4.48
C THR A 47 3.71 -21.18 -5.26
N THR A 48 2.52 -20.68 -4.92
CA THR A 48 1.91 -19.53 -5.60
C THR A 48 2.28 -18.21 -4.94
N LEU A 49 2.12 -17.09 -5.66
CA LEU A 49 2.34 -15.76 -5.10
C LEU A 49 1.46 -15.53 -3.87
N SER A 50 0.18 -15.91 -3.96
CA SER A 50 -0.78 -15.81 -2.86
C SER A 50 -0.35 -16.59 -1.62
N GLU A 51 0.13 -17.82 -1.78
CA GLU A 51 0.67 -18.63 -0.69
C GLU A 51 1.94 -18.02 -0.09
N LYS A 52 2.85 -17.50 -0.93
CA LYS A 52 4.11 -16.87 -0.49
C LYS A 52 3.89 -15.58 0.28
N ILE A 53 2.92 -14.75 -0.12
CA ILE A 53 2.50 -13.59 0.66
C ILE A 53 1.97 -14.04 2.02
N CYS A 54 1.14 -15.09 2.07
CA CYS A 54 0.64 -15.62 3.34
C CYS A 54 1.78 -16.19 4.21
N HIS A 55 2.76 -16.86 3.60
CA HIS A 55 3.93 -17.38 4.28
C HIS A 55 4.72 -16.25 4.95
N ARG A 56 5.02 -15.19 4.21
CA ARG A 56 5.68 -13.99 4.75
C ARG A 56 4.91 -13.42 5.95
N LEU A 57 3.59 -13.25 5.82
CA LEU A 57 2.76 -12.70 6.90
C LEU A 57 2.76 -13.54 8.19
N VAL A 58 3.04 -14.84 8.09
CA VAL A 58 3.03 -15.77 9.23
C VAL A 58 4.42 -15.97 9.83
N TYR A 59 5.47 -15.96 9.01
CA TYR A 59 6.81 -16.41 9.41
C TYR A 59 7.89 -15.33 9.33
N ASP A 60 7.70 -14.28 8.54
CA ASP A 60 8.70 -13.23 8.34
C ASP A 60 8.28 -11.96 9.10
N HIS A 61 8.88 -11.81 10.27
CA HIS A 61 8.62 -10.71 11.19
C HIS A 61 9.71 -9.63 11.15
N ASN A 62 10.35 -9.44 9.99
CA ASN A 62 11.41 -8.48 9.77
C ASN A 62 10.97 -7.04 10.13
N THR A 63 11.75 -6.37 10.97
CA THR A 63 11.49 -4.99 11.41
C THR A 63 11.63 -3.97 10.28
N LEU A 64 12.41 -4.27 9.24
CA LEU A 64 12.48 -3.49 8.02
C LEU A 64 11.09 -3.29 7.43
N TYR A 65 10.26 -4.34 7.40
CA TYR A 65 8.92 -4.28 6.84
C TYR A 65 8.00 -3.36 7.62
N THR A 66 8.16 -3.30 8.95
CA THR A 66 7.45 -2.32 9.78
C THR A 66 7.86 -0.90 9.45
N MET A 67 9.15 -0.63 9.24
CA MET A 67 9.63 0.68 8.81
C MET A 67 9.07 1.06 7.43
N LEU A 68 9.08 0.13 6.47
CA LEU A 68 8.56 0.36 5.11
C LEU A 68 7.04 0.60 5.09
N ALA A 69 6.29 -0.03 5.99
CA ALA A 69 4.84 0.14 6.09
C ALA A 69 4.42 1.43 6.83
N ASP A 70 5.30 2.02 7.63
CA ASP A 70 5.07 3.29 8.32
C ASP A 70 5.24 4.46 7.35
N LYS A 71 4.13 5.13 7.02
CA LYS A 71 4.10 6.24 6.06
C LYS A 71 4.97 7.44 6.46
N LEU A 72 5.36 7.56 7.73
CA LEU A 72 6.31 8.57 8.18
C LEU A 72 7.75 8.06 8.08
N ALA A 73 8.03 6.87 8.60
CA ALA A 73 9.39 6.33 8.66
C ALA A 73 9.95 5.99 7.27
N VAL A 74 9.12 5.46 6.37
CA VAL A 74 9.52 5.07 5.01
C VAL A 74 10.11 6.23 4.19
N ARG A 75 9.78 7.48 4.54
CA ARG A 75 10.24 8.66 3.79
C ARG A 75 11.76 8.79 3.81
N ALA A 76 12.40 8.50 4.94
CA ALA A 76 13.86 8.51 5.06
C ALA A 76 14.51 7.36 4.26
N TYR A 77 13.84 6.21 4.18
CA TYR A 77 14.27 5.10 3.33
C TYR A 77 14.24 5.49 1.85
N VAL A 78 13.14 6.11 1.39
CA VAL A 78 12.98 6.57 0.00
C VAL A 78 14.07 7.58 -0.37
N SER A 79 14.28 8.62 0.45
CA SER A 79 15.26 9.67 0.13
C SER A 79 16.70 9.17 0.15
N ALA A 80 17.00 8.12 0.90
CA ALA A 80 18.33 7.51 0.93
C ALA A 80 18.61 6.59 -0.28
N ARG A 81 17.57 6.10 -0.97
CA ARG A 81 17.71 5.11 -2.06
C ARG A 81 17.60 5.69 -3.46
N THR A 82 16.82 6.74 -3.65
CA THR A 82 16.60 7.29 -4.99
C THR A 82 16.33 8.78 -4.95
N THR A 83 16.79 9.48 -5.98
CA THR A 83 16.45 10.88 -6.25
C THR A 83 15.40 11.00 -7.36
N ARG A 84 14.90 9.88 -7.91
CA ARG A 84 13.97 9.85 -9.04
C ARG A 84 12.51 10.09 -8.63
N VAL A 85 12.20 9.95 -7.34
CA VAL A 85 10.85 10.14 -6.81
C VAL A 85 10.82 11.19 -5.72
N LYS A 86 9.67 11.83 -5.59
CA LYS A 86 9.37 12.79 -4.53
C LYS A 86 8.42 12.12 -3.53
N THR A 87 8.72 12.22 -2.24
CA THR A 87 7.69 12.00 -1.22
C THR A 87 6.81 13.25 -1.15
N VAL A 88 5.48 13.08 -1.13
CA VAL A 88 4.54 14.20 -1.02
C VAL A 88 4.87 15.06 0.22
N PRO A 89 5.00 16.40 0.14
CA PRO A 89 5.40 17.23 1.27
C PRO A 89 4.51 17.06 2.50
N LEU A 90 5.08 17.12 3.71
CA LEU A 90 4.29 17.11 4.95
C LEU A 90 3.90 18.54 5.31
N ILE A 91 2.59 18.80 5.43
CA ILE A 91 2.05 20.04 5.99
C ILE A 91 2.09 19.99 7.52
N GLY A 92 1.85 18.80 8.09
CA GLY A 92 1.87 18.62 9.53
C GLY A 92 1.84 17.16 9.97
N VAL A 93 2.30 16.91 11.19
CA VAL A 93 2.24 15.61 11.87
C VAL A 93 1.69 15.82 13.28
N TYR A 94 0.71 15.01 13.67
CA TYR A 94 -0.06 15.19 14.89
C TYR A 94 -0.22 13.87 15.64
N ALA A 95 0.00 13.89 16.95
CA ALA A 95 -0.27 12.74 17.81
C ALA A 95 -1.76 12.57 18.11
N ARG A 96 -2.55 13.65 17.99
CA ARG A 96 -3.99 13.67 18.27
C ARG A 96 -4.73 14.48 17.23
N ALA A 97 -5.93 14.05 16.85
CA ALA A 97 -6.78 14.79 15.92
C ALA A 97 -7.15 16.20 16.42
N SER A 98 -7.18 16.41 17.75
CA SER A 98 -7.48 17.72 18.35
C SER A 98 -6.35 18.75 18.19
N GLN A 99 -5.15 18.35 17.73
CA GLN A 99 -4.03 19.24 17.47
C GLN A 99 -4.08 19.85 16.06
N ILE A 100 -4.98 19.38 15.20
CA ILE A 100 -5.11 19.84 13.82
C ILE A 100 -5.84 21.19 13.85
N ASP A 101 -5.11 22.26 13.52
CA ASP A 101 -5.70 23.55 13.21
C ASP A 101 -6.10 23.58 11.74
N PHE A 102 -7.39 23.37 11.47
CA PHE A 102 -7.91 23.38 10.11
C PHE A 102 -7.87 24.77 9.48
N SER A 103 -7.82 25.85 10.26
CA SER A 103 -7.83 27.21 9.70
C SER A 103 -6.58 27.49 8.86
N VAL A 104 -5.43 26.94 9.24
CA VAL A 104 -4.15 27.12 8.55
C VAL A 104 -3.84 26.12 7.44
N LEU A 105 -4.66 25.06 7.29
CA LEU A 105 -4.49 24.08 6.20
C LEU A 105 -4.86 24.70 4.84
N PRO A 106 -4.28 24.24 3.71
CA PRO A 106 -4.68 24.69 2.38
C PRO A 106 -6.12 24.29 2.03
N ASP A 107 -6.64 24.77 0.90
CA ASP A 107 -8.02 24.44 0.48
C ASP A 107 -8.21 22.97 0.07
N LYS A 108 -7.12 22.31 -0.38
CA LYS A 108 -7.08 20.88 -0.68
C LYS A 108 -5.98 20.18 0.11
N PHE A 109 -6.31 19.11 0.83
CA PHE A 109 -5.35 18.34 1.63
C PHE A 109 -5.81 16.90 1.84
N VAL A 110 -4.88 16.05 2.29
CA VAL A 110 -5.13 14.65 2.65
C VAL A 110 -4.67 14.42 4.08
N LEU A 111 -5.55 13.85 4.92
CA LEU A 111 -5.23 13.38 6.26
C LEU A 111 -5.23 11.86 6.27
N LYS A 112 -4.15 11.25 6.77
CA LYS A 112 -4.05 9.79 6.94
C LYS A 112 -3.26 9.44 8.20
N CYS A 113 -3.54 8.28 8.81
CA CYS A 113 -2.69 7.73 9.85
C CYS A 113 -1.51 7.00 9.21
N ASN A 114 -0.35 7.03 9.87
CA ASN A 114 0.87 6.41 9.35
C ASN A 114 0.87 4.87 9.41
N HIS A 115 0.12 4.29 10.36
CA HIS A 115 0.19 2.88 10.74
C HIS A 115 -0.90 1.99 10.13
N ASP A 116 -1.74 2.51 9.23
CA ASP A 116 -2.86 1.76 8.66
C ASP A 116 -3.06 1.99 7.14
N SER A 117 -4.06 1.31 6.57
CA SER A 117 -4.42 1.32 5.15
C SER A 117 -5.89 1.71 4.90
N GLY A 118 -6.48 2.58 5.73
CA GLY A 118 -7.91 2.91 5.62
C GLY A 118 -8.40 4.16 6.34
N SER A 119 -7.50 4.88 7.00
CA SER A 119 -7.82 6.13 7.69
C SER A 119 -7.85 7.36 6.77
N THR A 120 -7.44 7.25 5.50
CA THR A 120 -7.34 8.38 4.56
C THR A 120 -8.64 9.18 4.46
N ILE A 121 -8.51 10.49 4.52
CA ILE A 121 -9.57 11.48 4.35
C ILE A 121 -9.04 12.51 3.36
N ILE A 122 -9.78 12.72 2.28
CA ILE A 122 -9.42 13.67 1.23
C ILE A 122 -10.34 14.89 1.39
N CYS A 123 -9.73 16.07 1.39
CA CYS A 123 -10.40 17.35 1.29
C CYS A 123 -10.07 17.94 -0.08
N THR A 124 -11.07 18.03 -0.96
CA THR A 124 -10.97 18.72 -2.26
C THR A 124 -11.63 20.10 -2.26
N ASP A 125 -12.43 20.39 -1.23
CA ASP A 125 -13.04 21.68 -0.94
C ASP A 125 -13.16 21.86 0.58
N LYS A 126 -12.36 22.78 1.13
CA LYS A 126 -12.31 23.07 2.57
C LYS A 126 -13.61 23.67 3.10
N ALA A 127 -14.39 24.37 2.29
CA ALA A 127 -15.67 24.96 2.71
C ALA A 127 -16.74 23.89 2.98
N GLN A 128 -16.68 22.76 2.25
CA GLN A 128 -17.58 21.62 2.44
C GLN A 128 -17.00 20.55 3.37
N PHE A 129 -15.81 20.77 3.92
CA PHE A 129 -15.10 19.77 4.69
C PHE A 129 -15.65 19.61 6.11
N ASN A 130 -16.12 18.41 6.43
CA ASN A 130 -16.64 18.10 7.75
C ASN A 130 -15.51 17.76 8.75
N THR A 131 -14.94 18.80 9.35
CA THR A 131 -13.85 18.70 10.34
C THR A 131 -14.19 17.79 11.53
N ARG A 132 -15.42 17.88 12.04
CA ARG A 132 -15.89 17.07 13.17
C ARG A 132 -15.88 15.58 12.85
N GLU A 133 -16.34 15.23 11.65
CA GLU A 133 -16.34 13.85 11.16
C GLU A 133 -14.92 13.34 10.93
N ALA A 134 -14.07 14.16 10.33
CA ALA A 134 -12.67 13.83 10.11
C ALA A 134 -11.94 13.53 11.44
N CYS A 135 -12.08 14.43 12.42
CA CYS A 135 -11.48 14.24 13.74
C CYS A 135 -11.96 12.98 14.45
N LYS A 136 -13.25 12.62 14.35
CA LYS A 136 -13.79 11.38 14.91
C LYS A 136 -13.22 10.15 14.22
N LYS A 137 -13.14 10.14 12.88
CA LYS A 137 -12.57 9.03 12.11
C LYS A 137 -11.10 8.81 12.47
N LEU A 138 -10.31 9.87 12.49
CA LEU A 138 -8.88 9.83 12.86
C LEU A 138 -8.68 9.40 14.33
N SER A 139 -9.46 9.96 15.26
CA SER A 139 -9.39 9.57 16.68
C SER A 139 -9.75 8.10 16.91
N LEU A 140 -10.65 7.53 16.09
CA LEU A 140 -10.94 6.10 16.12
C LEU A 140 -9.79 5.28 15.53
N ALA A 141 -9.22 5.71 14.40
CA ALA A 141 -8.11 5.03 13.75
C ALA A 141 -6.86 4.97 14.64
N LEU A 142 -6.51 6.06 15.34
CA LEU A 142 -5.40 6.10 16.30
C LEU A 142 -5.54 5.09 17.45
N LYS A 143 -6.76 4.68 17.81
CA LYS A 143 -7.00 3.66 18.85
C LYS A 143 -6.88 2.22 18.34
N LYS A 144 -6.76 2.04 17.02
CA LYS A 144 -6.77 0.74 16.37
C LYS A 144 -5.38 0.41 15.87
N ASN A 145 -4.95 -0.82 16.13
CA ASN A 145 -3.80 -1.41 15.49
C ASN A 145 -4.29 -2.35 14.37
N LEU A 146 -3.88 -2.06 13.13
CA LEU A 146 -4.37 -2.76 11.95
C LEU A 146 -4.07 -4.26 11.99
N TYR A 147 -2.97 -4.67 12.61
CA TYR A 147 -2.60 -6.08 12.78
C TYR A 147 -3.73 -6.91 13.40
N TYR A 148 -4.43 -6.43 14.43
CA TYR A 148 -5.51 -7.21 15.06
C TYR A 148 -6.72 -7.43 14.15
N THR A 149 -6.85 -6.64 13.09
CA THR A 149 -7.91 -6.78 12.10
C THR A 149 -7.47 -7.65 10.92
N THR A 150 -6.28 -7.41 10.39
CA THR A 150 -5.83 -7.97 9.11
C THR A 150 -4.79 -9.07 9.24
N ARG A 151 -4.17 -9.19 10.41
CA ARG A 151 -3.01 -10.04 10.72
C ARG A 151 -1.79 -9.74 9.85
N GLU A 152 -1.69 -8.52 9.36
CA GLU A 152 -0.52 -8.02 8.64
C GLU A 152 0.55 -7.58 9.65
N TRP A 153 1.58 -8.42 9.84
CA TRP A 153 2.59 -8.23 10.88
C TRP A 153 3.33 -6.90 10.76
N GLN A 154 3.58 -6.40 9.54
CA GLN A 154 4.30 -5.16 9.31
C GLN A 154 3.67 -3.95 10.04
N TYR A 155 2.35 -3.93 10.24
CA TYR A 155 1.67 -2.83 10.95
C TYR A 155 1.71 -2.95 12.48
N LYS A 156 2.13 -4.10 13.03
CA LYS A 156 1.92 -4.46 14.44
C LYS A 156 2.61 -3.49 15.41
N ASN A 157 3.80 -3.01 15.07
CA ASN A 157 4.66 -2.26 15.99
C ASN A 157 4.84 -0.78 15.58
N ILE A 158 4.00 -0.26 14.68
CA ILE A 158 4.06 1.15 14.28
C ILE A 158 3.38 2.01 15.34
N THR A 159 4.04 3.07 15.80
CA THR A 159 3.44 4.08 16.68
C THR A 159 2.46 4.95 15.88
N PRO A 160 1.17 5.00 16.25
CA PRO A 160 0.17 5.77 15.51
C PRO A 160 0.41 7.29 15.57
N SER A 161 0.33 7.94 14.42
CA SER A 161 0.32 9.39 14.24
C SER A 161 -0.54 9.76 13.03
N ILE A 162 -1.05 10.98 13.00
CA ILE A 162 -1.76 11.55 11.85
C ILE A 162 -0.76 12.40 11.07
N LEU A 163 -0.77 12.27 9.76
CA LEU A 163 -0.01 13.14 8.87
C LEU A 163 -0.98 13.88 7.93
N CYS A 164 -0.60 15.10 7.58
CA CYS A 164 -1.28 15.97 6.63
C CYS A 164 -0.36 16.23 5.44
N GLU A 165 -0.86 15.97 4.23
CA GLU A 165 -0.18 16.17 2.95
C GLU A 165 -1.04 17.07 2.05
N PRO A 166 -0.45 17.85 1.12
CA PRO A 166 -1.22 18.47 0.06
C PRO A 166 -1.91 17.41 -0.79
N PHE A 167 -3.07 17.75 -1.34
CA PHE A 167 -3.74 16.90 -2.31
C PHE A 167 -2.96 16.95 -3.64
N VAL A 168 -2.55 15.78 -4.13
CA VAL A 168 -1.94 15.64 -5.46
C VAL A 168 -3.08 15.41 -6.46
N ASP A 169 -3.50 16.48 -7.12
CA ASP A 169 -4.52 16.42 -8.17
C ASP A 169 -3.87 15.87 -9.45
N LEU A 170 -4.17 14.63 -9.84
CA LEU A 170 -3.55 13.99 -11.02
C LEU A 170 -4.24 14.41 -12.33
N PHE A 171 -5.40 15.08 -12.24
CA PHE A 171 -6.29 15.34 -13.37
C PHE A 171 -6.56 16.83 -13.59
N ASP A 172 -5.84 17.72 -12.89
CA ASP A 172 -5.99 19.16 -13.09
C ASP A 172 -5.61 19.58 -14.52
N ASP A 173 -4.57 18.96 -15.07
CA ASP A 173 -4.05 19.21 -16.43
C ASP A 173 -3.94 17.92 -17.29
N ALA A 174 -4.69 16.87 -16.97
CA ALA A 174 -4.56 15.56 -17.65
C ALA A 174 -5.90 14.85 -17.87
N ASP A 175 -5.98 14.05 -18.93
CA ASP A 175 -7.16 13.25 -19.26
C ASP A 175 -7.24 11.99 -18.38
N ARG A 176 -8.36 11.84 -17.68
CA ARG A 176 -8.66 10.72 -16.78
C ARG A 176 -8.65 9.37 -17.48
N ASN A 177 -9.00 9.33 -18.77
CA ASN A 177 -9.08 8.08 -19.53
C ASN A 177 -7.71 7.54 -19.97
N THR A 178 -6.67 8.38 -19.92
CA THR A 178 -5.30 8.02 -20.35
C THR A 178 -4.27 8.12 -19.22
N THR A 179 -4.60 8.82 -18.14
CA THR A 179 -3.69 9.04 -17.00
C THR A 179 -3.95 8.01 -15.90
N PRO A 180 -2.98 7.11 -15.61
CA PRO A 180 -3.14 6.17 -14.51
C PRO A 180 -3.08 6.89 -13.16
N GLU A 181 -4.03 6.61 -12.28
CA GLU A 181 -4.07 7.11 -10.90
C GLU A 181 -2.91 6.59 -10.06
N MET A 182 -2.46 5.38 -10.36
CA MET A 182 -1.37 4.71 -9.67
C MET A 182 -0.71 3.72 -10.62
N LEU A 183 0.61 3.70 -10.62
CA LEU A 183 1.41 2.59 -11.11
C LEU A 183 1.86 1.76 -9.93
N ARG A 184 1.42 0.50 -9.86
CA ARG A 184 1.83 -0.44 -8.81
C ARG A 184 2.77 -1.48 -9.38
N ILE A 185 4.05 -1.27 -9.14
CA ILE A 185 5.14 -1.97 -9.80
C ILE A 185 5.57 -3.15 -8.94
N HIS A 186 5.26 -4.36 -9.41
CA HIS A 186 5.67 -5.60 -8.76
C HIS A 186 7.15 -5.87 -9.03
N CYS A 187 7.93 -5.79 -7.96
CA CYS A 187 9.36 -6.06 -7.94
C CYS A 187 9.63 -7.41 -7.28
N PHE A 188 10.39 -8.26 -7.98
CA PHE A 188 10.88 -9.54 -7.48
C PHE A 188 12.40 -9.46 -7.43
N HIS A 189 12.99 -9.64 -6.25
CA HIS A 189 14.44 -9.54 -6.04
C HIS A 189 15.04 -8.25 -6.61
N GLY A 190 14.42 -7.11 -6.31
CA GLY A 190 14.84 -5.79 -6.81
C GLY A 190 14.55 -5.52 -8.29
N VAL A 191 13.97 -6.47 -9.05
CA VAL A 191 13.67 -6.31 -10.47
C VAL A 191 12.18 -6.07 -10.68
N ALA A 192 11.82 -4.96 -11.33
CA ALA A 192 10.45 -4.67 -11.72
C ALA A 192 10.05 -5.58 -12.89
N HIS A 193 8.93 -6.30 -12.79
CA HIS A 193 8.48 -7.24 -13.81
C HIS A 193 7.11 -6.90 -14.40
N TYR A 194 6.15 -6.59 -13.54
CA TYR A 194 4.77 -6.30 -13.93
C TYR A 194 4.28 -5.04 -13.23
N VAL A 195 3.37 -4.33 -13.88
CA VAL A 195 2.80 -3.08 -13.37
C VAL A 195 1.29 -3.13 -13.48
N GLU A 196 0.60 -2.97 -12.35
CA GLU A 196 -0.83 -2.63 -12.33
C GLU A 196 -0.95 -1.12 -12.60
N ALA A 197 -1.68 -0.73 -13.64
CA ALA A 197 -2.03 0.65 -13.91
C ALA A 197 -3.52 0.86 -13.61
N ASP A 198 -3.80 1.71 -12.62
CA ASP A 198 -5.14 1.98 -12.12
C ASP A 198 -5.81 3.12 -12.89
N PHE A 199 -7.06 2.92 -13.28
CA PHE A 199 -7.88 3.94 -13.92
C PHE A 199 -9.28 3.97 -13.32
N THR A 200 -9.91 5.15 -13.34
CA THR A 200 -11.33 5.31 -13.05
C THR A 200 -11.97 6.11 -14.17
N ASP A 201 -13.05 5.61 -14.78
CA ASP A 201 -13.77 6.38 -15.80
C ASP A 201 -14.64 7.50 -15.18
N ASP A 202 -15.26 8.31 -16.04
CA ASP A 202 -16.14 9.41 -15.60
C ASP A 202 -17.42 8.93 -14.88
N ASN A 203 -17.79 7.65 -15.02
CA ASN A 203 -18.91 7.04 -14.30
C ASN A 203 -18.49 6.48 -12.94
N GLY A 204 -17.20 6.54 -12.58
CA GLY A 204 -16.65 5.99 -11.35
C GLY A 204 -16.35 4.49 -11.41
N ASN A 205 -16.33 3.87 -12.59
CA ASN A 205 -15.94 2.48 -12.75
C ASN A 205 -14.40 2.36 -12.71
N GLY A 206 -13.89 1.45 -11.88
CA GLY A 206 -12.46 1.19 -11.76
C GLY A 206 -11.96 0.10 -12.71
N PHE A 207 -10.75 0.29 -13.23
CA PHE A 207 -10.06 -0.62 -14.14
C PHE A 207 -8.61 -0.82 -13.70
N ILE A 208 -8.05 -2.00 -13.97
CA ILE A 208 -6.62 -2.27 -13.78
C ILE A 208 -6.11 -2.98 -15.02
N ASN A 209 -5.23 -2.31 -15.76
CA ASN A 209 -4.46 -2.94 -16.82
C ASN A 209 -3.14 -3.44 -16.24
N VAL A 210 -2.77 -4.68 -16.54
CA VAL A 210 -1.48 -5.25 -16.13
C VAL A 210 -0.52 -5.22 -17.31
N TYR A 211 0.59 -4.50 -17.17
CA TYR A 211 1.62 -4.37 -18.20
C TYR A 211 2.93 -5.05 -17.80
N ASP A 212 3.73 -5.45 -18.80
CA ASP A 212 5.13 -5.78 -18.58
C ASP A 212 6.01 -4.51 -18.56
N ARG A 213 7.32 -4.71 -18.40
CA ARG A 213 8.34 -3.64 -18.42
C ARG A 213 8.38 -2.85 -19.72
N ARG A 214 7.75 -3.33 -20.80
CA ARG A 214 7.72 -2.71 -22.12
C ARG A 214 6.37 -2.06 -22.44
N TRP A 215 5.49 -1.95 -21.45
CA TRP A 215 4.12 -1.45 -21.62
C TRP A 215 3.26 -2.34 -22.54
N ASN A 216 3.58 -3.64 -22.64
CA ASN A 216 2.69 -4.58 -23.34
C ASN A 216 1.63 -5.10 -22.36
N LEU A 217 0.36 -5.01 -22.74
CA LEU A 217 -0.74 -5.54 -21.94
C LEU A 217 -0.60 -7.06 -21.79
N GLN A 218 -0.68 -7.55 -20.56
CA GLN A 218 -0.48 -8.95 -20.23
C GLN A 218 -1.79 -9.74 -20.31
N PRO A 219 -1.71 -11.06 -20.59
CA PRO A 219 -2.91 -11.89 -20.77
C PRO A 219 -3.48 -12.38 -19.44
N PHE A 220 -3.43 -11.54 -18.40
CA PHE A 220 -4.00 -11.82 -17.09
C PHE A 220 -4.43 -10.54 -16.38
N GLN A 221 -5.33 -10.70 -15.42
CA GLN A 221 -5.97 -9.62 -14.69
C GLN A 221 -5.79 -9.81 -13.19
N MET A 222 -5.77 -8.70 -12.46
CA MET A 222 -5.73 -8.64 -11.01
C MET A 222 -6.99 -7.94 -10.50
N GLU A 223 -8.02 -8.71 -10.12
CA GLU A 223 -9.35 -8.30 -9.63
C GLU A 223 -10.26 -7.46 -10.56
N TYR A 224 -9.72 -6.55 -11.36
CA TYR A 224 -10.49 -5.59 -12.15
C TYR A 224 -10.42 -5.89 -13.65
N PRO A 225 -11.43 -5.47 -14.43
CA PRO A 225 -11.37 -5.54 -15.88
C PRO A 225 -10.32 -4.57 -16.43
N ASN A 226 -9.91 -4.82 -17.68
CA ASN A 226 -9.09 -3.87 -18.41
C ASN A 226 -9.92 -2.69 -18.90
N MET A 227 -9.29 -1.55 -19.11
CA MET A 227 -9.83 -0.46 -19.92
C MET A 227 -10.20 -0.97 -21.33
N SER A 228 -11.28 -0.44 -21.88
CA SER A 228 -11.73 -0.75 -23.25
C SER A 228 -10.90 -0.05 -24.33
N VAL A 229 -10.25 1.06 -23.96
CA VAL A 229 -9.39 1.87 -24.84
C VAL A 229 -7.95 1.78 -24.33
N ASP A 230 -6.99 1.74 -25.26
CA ASP A 230 -5.57 1.77 -24.92
C ASP A 230 -5.18 3.17 -24.40
N PRO A 231 -4.72 3.29 -23.14
CA PRO A 231 -4.32 4.58 -22.57
C PRO A 231 -2.97 5.09 -23.07
N GLY A 232 -2.19 4.27 -23.80
CA GLY A 232 -0.82 4.60 -24.20
C GLY A 232 0.19 4.50 -23.04
N GLU A 233 1.49 4.50 -23.37
CA GLU A 233 2.57 4.47 -22.36
C GLU A 233 2.74 5.85 -21.71
N PRO A 234 2.66 5.97 -20.36
CA PRO A 234 2.91 7.22 -19.68
C PRO A 234 4.36 7.71 -19.90
N PRO A 235 4.60 9.01 -20.12
CA PRO A 235 5.94 9.54 -20.42
C PRO A 235 7.02 9.18 -19.40
N LEU A 236 6.67 9.13 -18.11
CA LEU A 236 7.59 8.81 -17.02
C LEU A 236 7.65 7.32 -16.68
N PHE A 237 6.99 6.43 -17.43
CA PHE A 237 6.90 5.00 -17.12
C PHE A 237 8.27 4.34 -16.92
N ARG A 238 9.20 4.59 -17.85
CA ARG A 238 10.56 4.03 -17.78
C ARG A 238 11.33 4.48 -16.53
N GLN A 239 11.14 5.73 -16.14
CA GLN A 239 11.77 6.31 -14.97
C GLN A 239 11.14 5.78 -13.68
N ALA A 240 9.82 5.53 -13.69
CA ALA A 240 9.10 4.88 -12.60
C ALA A 240 9.58 3.43 -12.38
N LEU A 241 9.85 2.67 -13.45
CA LEU A 241 10.44 1.34 -13.33
C LEU A 241 11.84 1.36 -12.68
N LEU A 242 12.70 2.31 -13.08
CA LEU A 242 14.03 2.45 -12.49
C LEU A 242 13.94 2.82 -11.00
N ALA A 243 13.09 3.79 -10.67
CA ALA A 243 12.84 4.19 -9.28
C ALA A 243 12.33 3.02 -8.42
N ALA A 244 11.39 2.23 -8.93
CA ALA A 244 10.86 1.07 -8.22
C ALA A 244 11.94 0.01 -7.96
N GLN A 245 12.83 -0.23 -8.92
CA GLN A 245 13.97 -1.15 -8.75
C GLN A 245 14.95 -0.66 -7.68
N GLU A 246 15.31 0.63 -7.68
CA GLU A 246 16.19 1.25 -6.66
C GLU A 246 15.57 1.15 -5.25
N LEU A 247 14.25 1.34 -5.13
CA LEU A 247 13.52 1.19 -3.87
C LEU A 247 13.37 -0.26 -3.42
N ALA A 248 13.29 -1.21 -4.37
CA ALA A 248 13.13 -2.63 -4.11
C ALA A 248 14.46 -3.38 -3.91
N GLU A 249 15.61 -2.71 -4.07
CA GLU A 249 16.93 -3.34 -3.91
C GLU A 249 17.09 -3.95 -2.50
N GLY A 250 17.43 -5.23 -2.46
CA GLY A 250 17.55 -5.99 -1.21
C GLY A 250 16.23 -6.53 -0.66
N ILE A 251 15.11 -6.36 -1.37
CA ILE A 251 13.79 -6.91 -1.01
C ILE A 251 13.43 -8.01 -2.01
N ASP A 252 13.12 -9.20 -1.49
CA ASP A 252 12.81 -10.40 -2.28
C ASP A 252 11.48 -10.29 -3.04
N TYR A 253 10.50 -9.59 -2.47
CA TYR A 253 9.28 -9.17 -3.17
C TYR A 253 8.65 -7.94 -2.54
N CYS A 254 8.32 -6.94 -3.33
CA CYS A 254 7.43 -5.85 -2.93
C CYS A 254 6.72 -5.26 -4.13
N ARG A 255 5.62 -4.56 -3.87
CA ARG A 255 4.97 -3.69 -4.84
C ARG A 255 5.30 -2.24 -4.49
N VAL A 256 5.84 -1.49 -5.44
CA VAL A 256 6.12 -0.07 -5.26
C VAL A 256 5.04 0.73 -5.97
N ASP A 257 4.31 1.54 -5.22
CA ASP A 257 3.16 2.30 -5.71
C ASP A 257 3.59 3.74 -5.95
N LEU A 258 3.50 4.20 -7.19
CA LEU A 258 3.95 5.52 -7.66
C LEU A 258 2.82 6.24 -8.42
N MET A 259 2.73 7.56 -8.23
CA MET A 259 1.85 8.43 -9.02
C MET A 259 2.69 9.27 -9.97
N LEU A 260 2.23 9.46 -11.20
CA LEU A 260 2.90 10.31 -12.19
C LEU A 260 2.12 11.61 -12.32
N LYS A 261 2.79 12.75 -12.15
CA LYS A 261 2.18 14.06 -12.36
C LYS A 261 3.19 15.00 -13.02
N ASN A 262 2.84 15.51 -14.19
CA ASN A 262 3.72 16.36 -15.00
C ASN A 262 5.09 15.69 -15.18
N ASP A 263 6.17 16.38 -14.82
CA ASP A 263 7.55 15.86 -14.88
C ASP A 263 8.00 15.16 -13.58
N ASP A 264 7.08 14.95 -12.63
CA ASP A 264 7.36 14.41 -11.31
C ASP A 264 6.77 13.01 -11.09
N ILE A 265 7.53 12.18 -10.38
CA ILE A 265 7.10 10.88 -9.87
C ILE A 265 6.93 10.99 -8.36
N TYR A 266 5.72 10.75 -7.87
CA TYR A 266 5.43 10.78 -6.43
C TYR A 266 5.39 9.37 -5.85
N PHE A 267 6.13 9.17 -4.76
CA PHE A 267 6.07 7.97 -3.95
C PHE A 267 4.76 7.91 -3.16
N SER A 268 4.04 6.79 -3.24
CA SER A 268 2.84 6.52 -2.45
C SER A 268 3.11 5.53 -1.32
N GLU A 269 3.48 4.29 -1.64
CA GLU A 269 3.76 3.23 -0.66
C GLU A 269 4.69 2.12 -1.19
N ILE A 270 5.29 1.36 -0.27
CA ILE A 270 5.87 0.04 -0.55
C ILE A 270 4.97 -1.00 0.11
N THR A 271 4.29 -1.80 -0.70
CA THR A 271 3.35 -2.81 -0.23
C THR A 271 3.96 -4.20 -0.28
N LEU A 272 4.13 -4.77 0.92
CA LEU A 272 4.80 -6.06 1.12
C LEU A 272 3.85 -7.26 1.08
N SER A 273 2.55 -7.02 1.25
CA SER A 273 1.53 -8.07 1.25
C SER A 273 0.24 -7.61 0.55
N PRO A 274 0.26 -7.35 -0.77
CA PRO A 274 -0.94 -6.93 -1.50
C PRO A 274 -2.13 -7.85 -1.21
N LYS A 275 -3.26 -7.26 -0.78
CA LYS A 275 -4.49 -7.97 -0.36
C LYS A 275 -4.27 -9.11 0.64
N ARG A 276 -3.16 -9.13 1.38
CA ARG A 276 -2.74 -10.23 2.25
C ARG A 276 -2.58 -11.58 1.52
N GLY A 277 -2.30 -11.55 0.22
CA GLY A 277 -2.22 -12.73 -0.63
C GLY A 277 -3.60 -13.30 -1.00
N LYS A 278 -4.65 -12.47 -0.99
CA LYS A 278 -6.03 -12.86 -1.39
C LYS A 278 -6.47 -12.09 -2.65
N LEU A 279 -5.50 -11.67 -3.47
CA LEU A 279 -5.76 -11.03 -4.75
C LEU A 279 -6.27 -12.10 -5.74
N THR A 280 -7.37 -11.84 -6.43
CA THR A 280 -7.85 -12.75 -7.48
C THR A 280 -7.07 -12.49 -8.76
N ILE A 281 -6.30 -13.50 -9.22
CA ILE A 281 -5.53 -13.44 -10.46
C ILE A 281 -6.15 -14.38 -11.48
N THR A 282 -6.50 -13.85 -12.66
CA THR A 282 -7.21 -14.58 -13.71
C THR A 282 -6.43 -14.52 -15.03
N PRO A 283 -6.11 -15.65 -15.70
CA PRO A 283 -6.40 -17.02 -15.27
C PRO A 283 -5.51 -17.48 -14.10
N GLN A 284 -6.02 -18.43 -13.30
CA GLN A 284 -5.41 -18.84 -12.02
C GLN A 284 -3.96 -19.32 -12.12
N GLU A 285 -3.55 -19.84 -13.28
CA GLU A 285 -2.17 -20.26 -13.52
C GLU A 285 -1.13 -19.14 -13.32
N TRP A 286 -1.53 -17.88 -13.47
CA TRP A 286 -0.64 -16.74 -13.25
C TRP A 286 -0.23 -16.55 -11.79
N ASP A 287 -1.06 -16.94 -10.83
CA ASP A 287 -0.68 -16.93 -9.41
C ASP A 287 0.53 -17.85 -9.16
N ALA A 288 0.58 -19.01 -9.84
CA ALA A 288 1.73 -19.91 -9.80
C ALA A 288 2.93 -19.39 -10.61
N ARG A 289 2.72 -18.76 -11.77
CA ARG A 289 3.80 -18.17 -12.58
C ARG A 289 4.52 -17.05 -11.81
N LEU A 290 3.77 -16.13 -11.22
CA LEU A 290 4.30 -15.07 -10.37
C LEU A 290 4.95 -15.65 -9.11
N GLY A 291 4.35 -16.69 -8.52
CA GLY A 291 4.93 -17.43 -7.41
C GLY A 291 6.33 -17.95 -7.72
N LYS A 292 6.57 -18.52 -8.91
CA LYS A 292 7.90 -19.04 -9.31
C LYS A 292 8.99 -17.97 -9.37
N MET A 293 8.64 -16.70 -9.58
CA MET A 293 9.60 -15.59 -9.66
C MET A 293 10.13 -15.18 -8.28
N TRP A 294 9.36 -15.45 -7.22
CA TRP A 294 9.75 -15.12 -5.86
C TRP A 294 10.42 -16.32 -5.17
N HIS A 295 11.71 -16.20 -4.92
CA HIS A 295 12.45 -17.16 -4.09
C HIS A 295 12.45 -16.67 -2.65
N LEU A 296 11.77 -17.38 -1.76
CA LEU A 296 11.75 -17.03 -0.34
C LEU A 296 13.14 -17.27 0.25
N SER A 297 13.68 -16.24 0.92
CA SER A 297 14.88 -16.44 1.74
C SER A 297 14.51 -17.22 3.00
N PRO A 298 15.44 -18.01 3.58
CA PRO A 298 15.24 -18.56 4.92
C PRO A 298 14.92 -17.43 5.90
N ALA A 299 13.90 -17.61 6.75
CA ALA A 299 13.49 -16.61 7.71
C ALA A 299 14.70 -16.15 8.57
N GLY A 300 14.96 -14.83 8.59
CA GLY A 300 16.05 -14.24 9.39
C GLY A 300 17.36 -13.91 8.65
N ALA A 301 17.41 -14.01 7.32
CA ALA A 301 18.66 -13.79 6.55
C ALA A 301 18.92 -12.34 6.07
N PHE A 302 18.08 -11.36 6.42
CA PHE A 302 18.27 -9.97 5.99
C PHE A 302 19.01 -9.14 7.02
N ASP A 303 20.34 -9.26 7.05
CA ASP A 303 21.22 -8.19 7.56
C ASP A 303 21.46 -7.19 6.43
N LEU A 304 20.54 -6.25 6.23
CA LEU A 304 20.88 -5.05 5.46
C LEU A 304 21.74 -4.17 6.37
N PRO A 305 23.00 -3.86 6.01
CA PRO A 305 23.75 -2.86 6.74
C PRO A 305 23.07 -1.50 6.52
N LEU A 306 22.24 -1.10 7.48
CA LEU A 306 21.81 0.29 7.62
C LEU A 306 23.04 1.11 8.02
N ASN A 307 23.91 1.43 7.06
CA ASN A 307 24.82 2.55 7.18
C ASN A 307 24.02 3.85 7.02
N VAL A 308 23.12 4.10 7.98
CA VAL A 308 22.57 5.43 8.21
C VAL A 308 23.63 6.19 8.99
N THR A 309 24.68 6.63 8.29
CA THR A 309 25.62 7.57 8.88
C THR A 309 24.88 8.87 9.11
N SER A 310 24.65 9.20 10.38
CA SER A 310 24.28 10.52 10.83
C SER A 310 25.30 11.53 10.31
N ARG A 311 24.88 12.38 9.37
CA ARG A 311 25.52 13.69 9.18
C ARG A 311 24.44 14.75 9.36
N ALA A 312 24.17 15.01 10.64
CA ALA A 312 23.76 16.32 11.06
C ALA A 312 25.01 17.21 11.09
N ARG A 313 25.03 18.22 10.21
CA ARG A 313 25.57 19.56 10.47
C ARG A 313 24.75 20.55 9.65
#